data_AF-A0A654BP27-F1
#
_entry.id   AF-A0A654BP27-F1
#
_cell.length_a   1.000
_cell.length_b   1.000
_cell.length_c   1.000
_cell.angle_alpha   90.00
_cell.angle_beta   90.00
_cell.angle_gamma   90.00
#
_symmetry.space_group_name_H-M   'P 1'
#
loop_
_entity.id
_entity.type
_entity.pdbx_description
1 polymer ?
#
loop_
_entity_poly.entity_id
_entity_poly.type
_entity_poly.pdbx_seq_one_letter_code
_entity_poly.pdbx_strand_id
1 'polypeptide(L)'
;MSAAQAMDEVKHNISEATEHILDNERASRLAMTMTEQGSAAVQQNAQDVAQLAARIEQSSTALQALNRQTEAVQHISESIRSIADQTNLLTLNAAIEAARAGDSGRGFAVVTDEVRNLAQRTAQATQEIASTLSGVRQQTLDTMHGMQRPGAASIAQTKPMPHWRASRVRCKPCSNASDSSARACRSNCSRPEP
;
A
#
# COMPACT_ATOMS: atom_id res chain seq x y z
N MET A 1 37.06 -50.52 47.17
CA MET A 1 35.69 -50.17 46.73
C MET A 1 34.91 -51.46 46.69
N SER A 2 33.89 -51.61 47.53
CA SER A 2 33.05 -52.83 47.49
C SER A 2 32.11 -52.76 46.30
N ALA A 3 31.67 -53.92 45.78
CA ALA A 3 30.70 -53.98 44.69
C ALA A 3 29.39 -53.21 45.00
N ALA A 4 29.03 -53.07 46.28
CA ALA A 4 27.88 -52.28 46.72
C ALA A 4 28.04 -50.77 46.46
N GLN A 5 29.23 -50.20 46.71
CA GLN A 5 29.50 -48.78 46.45
C GLN A 5 29.40 -48.45 44.96
N ALA A 6 29.92 -49.33 44.10
CA ALA A 6 29.83 -49.17 42.65
C ALA A 6 28.37 -49.24 42.14
N MET A 7 27.54 -50.10 42.75
CA MET A 7 26.12 -50.21 42.41
C MET A 7 25.31 -48.98 42.85
N ASP A 8 25.61 -48.41 44.02
CA ASP A 8 24.99 -47.15 44.47
C ASP A 8 25.37 -45.97 43.56
N GLU A 9 26.62 -45.90 43.12
CA GLU A 9 27.09 -44.89 42.17
C GLU A 9 26.43 -45.03 40.79
N VAL A 10 26.33 -46.25 40.26
CA VAL A 10 25.61 -46.52 39.00
C VAL A 10 24.12 -46.15 39.13
N LYS A 11 23.48 -46.47 40.26
CA LYS A 11 22.08 -46.12 40.52
C LYS A 11 21.86 -44.60 40.56
N HIS A 12 22.81 -43.87 41.15
CA HIS A 12 22.78 -42.41 41.18
C HIS A 12 22.88 -41.84 39.76
N ASN A 13 23.88 -42.29 38.99
CA ASN A 13 24.10 -41.84 37.60
C ASN A 13 22.91 -42.17 36.68
N ILE A 14 22.26 -43.32 36.86
CA ILE A 14 21.05 -43.68 36.09
C ILE A 14 19.88 -42.74 36.43
N SER A 15 19.69 -42.43 37.71
CA SER A 15 18.63 -41.50 38.15
C SER A 15 18.86 -40.12 37.55
N GLU A 16 20.08 -39.60 37.64
CA GLU A 16 20.49 -38.30 37.08
C GLU A 16 20.36 -38.27 35.55
N ALA A 17 20.80 -39.32 34.85
CA ALA A 17 20.63 -39.44 33.40
C ALA A 17 19.16 -39.46 32.99
N THR A 18 18.30 -40.14 33.76
CA THR A 18 16.86 -40.17 33.50
C THR A 18 16.23 -38.79 33.67
N GLU A 19 16.62 -38.05 34.70
CA GLU A 19 16.19 -36.67 34.93
C GLU A 19 16.62 -35.75 33.76
N HIS A 20 17.87 -35.84 33.34
CA HIS A 20 18.38 -35.08 32.18
C HIS A 20 17.64 -35.41 30.88
N ILE A 21 17.29 -36.68 30.63
CA ILE A 21 16.51 -37.08 29.45
C ILE A 21 15.14 -36.42 29.45
N LEU A 22 14.45 -36.43 30.60
CA LEU A 22 13.12 -35.83 30.74
C LEU A 22 13.17 -34.30 30.55
N ASP A 23 14.19 -33.64 31.06
CA ASP A 23 14.38 -32.20 30.87
C ASP A 23 14.73 -31.84 29.43
N ASN A 24 15.59 -32.63 28.77
CA ASN A 24 15.89 -32.44 27.36
C ASN A 24 14.66 -32.67 26.47
N GLU A 25 13.81 -33.64 26.81
CA GLU A 25 12.55 -33.87 26.11
C GLU A 25 11.60 -32.66 26.26
N ARG A 26 11.46 -32.13 27.48
CA ARG A 26 10.67 -30.91 27.73
C ARG A 26 11.21 -29.71 26.94
N ALA A 27 12.53 -29.50 26.97
CA ALA A 27 13.19 -28.43 26.23
C ALA A 27 12.97 -28.57 24.71
N SER A 28 13.08 -29.79 24.18
CA SER A 28 12.83 -30.08 22.76
C SER A 28 11.37 -29.81 22.37
N ARG A 29 10.40 -30.24 23.18
CA ARG A 29 8.97 -29.94 22.96
C ARG A 29 8.67 -28.43 22.99
N LEU A 30 9.29 -27.70 23.90
CA LEU A 30 9.17 -26.24 23.96
C LEU A 30 9.77 -25.60 22.70
N ALA A 31 10.96 -26.03 22.28
CA ALA A 31 11.63 -25.52 21.08
C ALA A 31 10.80 -25.78 19.81
N MET A 32 10.18 -26.96 19.68
CA MET A 32 9.25 -27.27 18.57
C MET A 32 8.05 -26.32 18.58
N THR A 33 7.42 -26.12 19.74
CA THR A 33 6.26 -25.20 19.88
C THR A 33 6.63 -23.76 19.51
N MET A 34 7.79 -23.28 19.99
CA MET A 34 8.28 -21.94 19.65
C MET A 34 8.58 -21.80 18.15
N THR A 35 9.10 -22.87 17.53
CA THR A 35 9.38 -22.89 16.08
C THR A 35 8.09 -22.85 15.27
N GLU A 36 7.06 -23.59 15.66
CA GLU A 36 5.74 -23.55 15.02
C GLU A 36 5.09 -22.17 15.13
N GLN A 37 5.14 -21.56 16.32
CA GLN A 37 4.65 -20.19 16.54
C GLN A 37 5.44 -19.16 15.71
N GLY A 38 6.77 -19.28 15.67
CA GLY A 38 7.64 -18.45 14.85
C GLY A 38 7.33 -18.57 13.36
N SER A 39 7.10 -19.79 12.87
CA SER A 39 6.70 -20.05 11.48
C SER A 39 5.35 -19.40 11.15
N ALA A 40 4.36 -19.51 12.05
CA ALA A 40 3.07 -18.87 11.88
C ALA A 40 3.19 -17.33 11.84
N ALA A 41 4.00 -16.74 12.73
CA ALA A 41 4.25 -15.30 12.76
C ALA A 41 4.93 -14.78 11.49
N VAL A 42 5.93 -15.51 10.97
CA VAL A 42 6.58 -15.17 9.69
C VAL A 42 5.59 -15.27 8.52
N GLN A 43 4.73 -16.28 8.51
CA GLN A 43 3.73 -16.43 7.46
C GLN A 43 2.70 -15.30 7.49
N GLN A 44 2.27 -14.88 8.69
CA GLN A 44 1.38 -13.73 8.85
C GLN A 44 2.04 -12.44 8.36
N ASN A 45 3.28 -12.18 8.77
CA ASN A 45 4.03 -11.00 8.34
C ASN A 45 4.19 -10.94 6.81
N ALA A 46 4.45 -12.09 6.16
CA ALA A 46 4.50 -12.17 4.70
C ALA A 46 3.15 -11.80 4.04
N GLN A 47 2.02 -12.18 4.64
CA GLN A 47 0.69 -11.77 4.16
C GLN A 47 0.45 -10.28 4.35
N ASP A 48 0.81 -9.72 5.51
CA ASP A 48 0.63 -8.30 5.82
C ASP A 48 1.45 -7.42 4.87
N VAL A 49 2.69 -7.84 4.56
CA VAL A 49 3.54 -7.19 3.56
C VAL A 49 2.92 -7.24 2.17
N ALA A 50 2.37 -8.39 1.75
CA ALA A 50 1.71 -8.50 0.45
C ALA A 50 0.49 -7.58 0.35
N GLN A 51 -0.31 -7.48 1.41
CA GLN A 51 -1.43 -6.54 1.48
C GLN A 51 -0.96 -5.08 1.44
N LEU A 52 0.13 -4.75 2.14
CA LEU A 52 0.71 -3.42 2.11
C LEU A 52 1.18 -3.04 0.70
N ALA A 53 1.85 -3.96 -0.01
CA ALA A 53 2.26 -3.75 -1.39
C ALA A 53 1.06 -3.45 -2.31
N ALA A 54 -0.02 -4.24 -2.20
CA ALA A 54 -1.24 -4.00 -2.96
C ALA A 54 -1.88 -2.63 -2.65
N ARG A 55 -1.87 -2.20 -1.38
CA ARG A 55 -2.36 -0.86 -0.99
C ARG A 55 -1.50 0.26 -1.58
N ILE A 56 -0.17 0.09 -1.62
CA ILE A 56 0.74 1.05 -2.24
C ILE A 56 0.46 1.19 -3.75
N GLU A 57 0.23 0.08 -4.46
CA GLU A 57 -0.13 0.11 -5.88
C GLU A 57 -1.47 0.84 -6.13
N GLN A 58 -2.46 0.59 -5.27
CA GLN A 58 -3.75 1.31 -5.32
C GLN A 58 -3.57 2.81 -5.09
N SER A 59 -2.77 3.20 -4.09
CA SER A 59 -2.45 4.61 -3.83
C SER A 59 -1.70 5.25 -5.00
N SER A 60 -0.75 4.55 -5.62
CA SER A 60 -0.04 5.02 -6.81
C SER A 60 -1.01 5.31 -7.97
N THR A 61 -1.97 4.40 -8.20
CA THR A 61 -3.01 4.57 -9.23
C THR A 61 -3.90 5.79 -8.94
N ALA A 62 -4.30 5.98 -7.68
CA ALA A 62 -5.10 7.13 -7.27
C ALA A 62 -4.34 8.46 -7.45
N LEU A 63 -3.05 8.51 -7.12
CA LEU A 63 -2.20 9.69 -7.32
C LEU A 63 -2.01 10.02 -8.81
N GLN A 64 -1.86 9.01 -9.67
CA GLN A 64 -1.82 9.22 -11.12
C GLN A 64 -3.14 9.82 -11.65
N ALA A 65 -4.28 9.36 -11.15
CA ALA A 65 -5.58 9.92 -11.51
C ALA A 65 -5.70 11.38 -11.04
N LEU A 66 -5.24 11.68 -9.82
CA LEU A 66 -5.20 13.05 -9.29
C LEU A 66 -4.33 13.96 -10.18
N ASN A 67 -3.14 13.51 -10.59
CA ASN A 67 -2.27 14.29 -11.47
C ASN A 67 -2.96 14.67 -12.79
N ARG A 68 -3.65 13.71 -13.43
CA ARG A 68 -4.41 13.97 -14.67
C ARG A 68 -5.56 14.94 -14.46
N GLN A 69 -6.26 14.84 -13.33
CA GLN A 69 -7.32 15.78 -12.98
C GLN A 69 -6.76 17.20 -12.75
N THR A 70 -5.64 17.32 -12.05
CA THR A 70 -4.95 18.60 -11.84
C THR A 70 -4.54 19.24 -13.17
N GLU A 71 -4.00 18.47 -14.11
CA GLU A 71 -3.67 18.94 -15.47
C GLU A 71 -4.91 19.45 -16.23
N ALA A 72 -6.02 18.71 -16.17
CA ALA A 72 -7.27 19.15 -16.79
C ALA A 72 -7.78 20.50 -16.21
N VAL A 73 -7.70 20.67 -14.88
CA VAL A 73 -8.09 21.93 -14.24
C VAL A 73 -7.13 23.07 -14.59
N GLN A 74 -5.83 22.79 -14.78
CA GLN A 74 -4.89 23.80 -15.27
C GLN A 74 -5.28 24.30 -16.66
N HIS A 75 -5.59 23.42 -17.61
CA HIS A 75 -6.03 23.82 -18.95
C HIS A 75 -7.32 24.65 -18.96
N ILE A 76 -8.28 24.30 -18.09
CA ILE A 76 -9.49 25.11 -17.91
C ILE A 76 -9.14 26.49 -17.36
N SER A 77 -8.25 26.55 -16.37
CA SER A 77 -7.82 27.82 -15.76
C SER A 77 -7.08 28.72 -16.76
N GLU A 78 -6.23 28.15 -17.62
CA GLU A 78 -5.58 28.84 -18.74
C GLU A 78 -6.59 29.39 -19.75
N SER A 79 -7.63 28.60 -20.06
CA SER A 79 -8.70 29.04 -20.97
C SER A 79 -9.47 30.22 -20.39
N ILE A 80 -9.81 30.18 -19.10
CA ILE A 80 -10.49 31.30 -18.40
C ILE A 80 -9.58 32.53 -18.36
N ARG A 81 -8.28 32.36 -18.11
CA ARG A 81 -7.29 33.45 -18.17
C ARG A 81 -7.29 34.11 -19.54
N SER A 82 -7.23 33.33 -20.61
CA SER A 82 -7.28 33.84 -21.98
C SER A 82 -8.58 34.62 -22.28
N ILE A 83 -9.73 34.12 -21.82
CA ILE A 83 -11.02 34.82 -21.95
C ILE A 83 -10.98 36.15 -21.18
N ALA A 84 -10.44 36.16 -19.96
CA ALA A 84 -10.31 37.38 -19.16
C ALA A 84 -9.40 38.42 -19.85
N ASP A 85 -8.27 37.99 -20.39
CA ASP A 85 -7.34 38.87 -21.11
C ASP A 85 -7.98 39.44 -22.40
N GLN A 86 -8.71 38.61 -23.16
CA GLN A 86 -9.47 39.05 -24.33
C GLN A 86 -10.59 40.03 -23.96
N THR A 87 -11.31 39.76 -22.86
CA THR A 87 -12.35 40.66 -22.34
C THR A 87 -11.74 42.00 -21.94
N ASN A 88 -10.59 42.00 -21.27
CA ASN A 88 -9.86 43.21 -20.90
C ASN A 88 -9.38 44.03 -22.12
N LEU A 89 -8.99 43.38 -23.22
CA LEU A 89 -8.68 44.07 -24.48
C LEU A 89 -9.93 44.65 -25.15
N LEU A 90 -11.04 43.92 -25.10
CA LEU A 90 -12.32 44.37 -25.66
C LEU A 90 -12.86 45.59 -24.90
N THR A 91 -12.74 45.61 -23.57
CA THR A 91 -13.11 46.78 -22.76
C THR A 91 -12.20 47.96 -23.01
N LEU A 92 -10.90 47.76 -23.22
CA LEU A 92 -10.01 48.86 -23.58
C LEU A 92 -10.47 49.55 -24.89
N ASN A 93 -10.82 48.77 -25.91
CA ASN A 93 -11.33 49.31 -27.16
C ASN A 93 -12.67 50.04 -26.97
N ALA A 94 -13.57 49.49 -26.15
CA ALA A 94 -14.84 50.12 -25.81
C ALA A 94 -14.66 51.45 -25.05
N ALA A 95 -13.65 51.55 -24.17
CA ALA A 95 -13.37 52.76 -23.40
C ALA A 95 -12.84 53.88 -24.31
N ILE A 96 -12.02 53.54 -25.31
CA ILE A 96 -11.56 54.48 -26.35
C ILE A 96 -12.76 55.02 -27.14
N GLU A 97 -13.69 54.15 -27.54
CA GLU A 97 -14.87 54.58 -28.31
C GLU A 97 -15.85 55.40 -27.45
N ALA A 98 -15.99 55.07 -26.16
CA ALA A 98 -16.76 55.86 -25.20
C ALA A 98 -16.19 57.28 -25.06
N ALA A 99 -14.86 57.42 -24.97
CA ALA A 99 -14.20 58.73 -24.94
C ALA A 99 -14.42 59.51 -26.24
N ARG A 100 -14.42 58.82 -27.39
CA ARG A 100 -14.66 59.43 -28.71
C ARG A 100 -16.08 59.96 -28.88
N ALA A 101 -17.06 59.30 -28.26
CA ALA A 101 -18.47 59.72 -28.25
C ALA A 101 -18.76 60.91 -27.33
N GLY A 102 -17.77 61.40 -26.56
CA GLY A 102 -17.93 62.56 -25.68
C GLY A 102 -19.02 62.36 -24.62
N ASP A 103 -19.92 63.33 -24.47
CA ASP A 103 -20.96 63.31 -23.44
C ASP A 103 -21.94 62.14 -23.61
N SER A 104 -22.21 61.71 -24.85
CA SER A 104 -23.07 60.55 -25.13
C SER A 104 -22.43 59.22 -24.69
N GLY A 105 -21.10 59.17 -24.54
CA GLY A 105 -20.36 57.97 -24.13
C GLY A 105 -20.18 57.80 -22.63
N ARG A 106 -20.54 58.80 -21.81
CA ARG A 106 -20.27 58.80 -20.35
C ARG A 106 -20.83 57.58 -19.61
N GLY A 107 -22.08 57.19 -19.88
CA GLY A 107 -22.69 56.02 -19.26
C GLY A 107 -22.02 54.70 -19.69
N PHE A 108 -21.59 54.63 -20.94
CA PHE A 108 -20.89 53.46 -21.50
C PHE A 108 -19.47 53.33 -20.94
N ALA A 109 -18.78 54.45 -20.69
CA ALA A 109 -17.46 54.47 -20.07
C ALA A 109 -17.46 53.81 -18.68
N VAL A 110 -18.46 54.14 -17.84
CA VAL A 110 -18.58 53.55 -16.48
C VAL A 110 -18.77 52.04 -16.53
N VAL A 111 -19.64 51.55 -17.42
CA VAL A 111 -19.85 50.10 -17.60
C VAL A 111 -18.56 49.42 -18.07
N THR A 112 -17.84 50.08 -18.99
CA THR A 112 -16.61 49.53 -19.56
C THR A 112 -15.50 49.39 -18.51
N ASP A 113 -15.36 50.39 -17.62
CA ASP A 113 -14.41 50.33 -16.52
C ASP A 113 -14.75 49.22 -15.52
N GLU A 114 -16.03 48.98 -15.23
CA GLU A 114 -16.45 47.89 -14.34
C GLU A 114 -16.16 46.51 -14.96
N VAL A 115 -16.46 46.31 -16.25
CA VAL A 115 -16.13 45.06 -16.95
C VAL A 115 -14.62 44.84 -17.02
N ARG A 116 -13.84 45.92 -17.21
CA ARG A 116 -12.37 45.86 -17.18
C ARG A 116 -11.86 45.40 -15.82
N ASN A 117 -12.38 45.98 -14.74
CA ASN A 117 -12.03 45.58 -13.38
C ASN A 117 -12.35 44.10 -13.13
N LEU A 118 -13.53 43.66 -13.56
CA LEU A 118 -13.96 42.28 -13.43
C LEU A 118 -13.03 41.32 -14.19
N ALA A 119 -12.66 41.66 -15.43
CA ALA A 119 -11.72 40.89 -16.23
C ALA A 119 -10.33 40.78 -15.57
N GLN A 120 -9.81 41.88 -15.02
CA GLN A 120 -8.54 41.87 -14.28
C GLN A 120 -8.60 40.99 -13.02
N ARG A 121 -9.70 41.06 -12.26
CA ARG A 121 -9.91 40.22 -11.07
C ARG A 121 -10.03 38.73 -11.44
N THR A 122 -10.72 38.41 -12.54
CA THR A 122 -10.79 37.04 -13.06
C THR A 122 -9.41 36.53 -13.47
N ALA A 123 -8.62 37.34 -14.17
CA ALA A 123 -7.26 36.99 -14.56
C ALA A 123 -6.40 36.70 -13.32
N GLN A 124 -6.46 37.55 -12.29
CA GLN A 124 -5.75 37.32 -11.03
C GLN A 124 -6.17 36.00 -10.35
N ALA A 125 -7.48 35.75 -10.23
CA ALA A 125 -7.99 34.53 -9.60
C ALA A 125 -7.51 33.26 -10.33
N THR A 126 -7.52 33.25 -11.67
CA THR A 126 -7.00 32.10 -12.45
C THR A 126 -5.52 31.85 -12.23
N GLN A 127 -4.73 32.88 -11.95
CA GLN A 127 -3.30 32.74 -11.65
C GLN A 127 -3.05 32.16 -10.26
N GLU A 128 -3.85 32.55 -9.27
CA GLU A 128 -3.82 31.96 -7.93
C GLU A 128 -4.22 30.47 -7.97
N ILE A 129 -5.23 30.13 -8.77
CA ILE A 129 -5.62 28.73 -9.04
C ILE A 129 -4.45 27.97 -9.68
N ALA A 130 -3.82 28.52 -10.72
CA ALA A 130 -2.68 27.87 -11.39
C ALA A 130 -1.51 27.60 -10.43
N SER A 131 -1.19 28.56 -9.56
CA SER A 131 -0.16 28.40 -8.52
C SER A 131 -0.52 27.28 -7.54
N THR A 132 -1.77 27.22 -7.08
CA THR A 132 -2.25 26.19 -6.16
C THR A 132 -2.17 24.80 -6.79
N LEU A 133 -2.61 24.67 -8.05
CA LEU A 133 -2.56 23.41 -8.80
C LEU A 133 -1.12 22.93 -9.03
N SER A 134 -0.19 23.85 -9.29
CA SER A 134 1.23 23.52 -9.39
C SER A 134 1.78 22.94 -8.07
N GLY A 135 1.38 23.50 -6.93
CA GLY A 135 1.72 22.98 -5.61
C GLY A 135 1.17 21.57 -5.36
N VAL A 136 -0.12 21.36 -5.68
CA VAL A 136 -0.76 20.03 -5.58
C VAL A 136 -0.05 19.01 -6.46
N ARG A 137 0.32 19.39 -7.69
CA ARG A 137 1.05 18.51 -8.61
C ARG A 137 2.41 18.11 -8.05
N GLN A 138 3.17 19.07 -7.52
CA GLN A 138 4.47 18.80 -6.92
C GLN A 138 4.34 17.83 -5.73
N GLN A 139 3.41 18.08 -4.82
CA GLN A 139 3.14 17.22 -3.66
C GLN A 139 2.77 15.79 -4.09
N THR A 140 1.99 15.66 -5.17
CA THR A 140 1.58 14.38 -5.74
C THR A 140 2.80 13.61 -6.26
N LEU A 141 3.67 14.26 -7.02
CA LEU A 141 4.90 13.67 -7.55
C LEU A 141 5.86 13.24 -6.43
N ASP A 142 6.05 14.08 -5.41
CA ASP A 142 6.89 13.77 -4.25
C ASP A 142 6.37 12.55 -3.49
N THR A 143 5.05 12.45 -3.33
CA THR A 143 4.40 11.29 -2.70
C THR A 143 4.59 10.02 -3.54
N MET A 144 4.44 10.12 -4.86
CA MET A 144 4.69 8.99 -5.77
C MET A 144 6.16 8.51 -5.71
N HIS A 145 7.12 9.43 -5.65
CA HIS A 145 8.54 9.10 -5.47
C HIS A 145 8.80 8.42 -4.12
N GLY A 146 8.15 8.88 -3.05
CA GLY A 146 8.20 8.24 -1.73
C GLY A 146 7.68 6.80 -1.75
N MET A 147 6.61 6.54 -2.51
CA MET A 147 6.02 5.20 -2.69
C MET A 147 6.86 4.27 -3.57
N GLN A 148 7.67 4.82 -4.48
CA GLN A 148 8.58 4.05 -5.35
C GLN A 148 9.89 3.65 -4.65
N ARG A 149 10.18 4.16 -3.44
CA ARG A 149 11.33 3.69 -2.66
C ARG A 149 11.10 2.21 -2.31
N PRO A 150 12.07 1.32 -2.57
CA PRO A 150 11.87 -0.12 -2.50
C PRO A 150 11.77 -0.61 -1.04
N GLY A 151 10.62 -0.43 -0.40
CA GLY A 151 10.21 -1.18 0.78
C GLY A 151 9.61 -2.54 0.42
N ALA A 152 8.95 -2.64 -0.74
CA ALA A 152 8.28 -3.86 -1.20
C ALA A 152 9.20 -4.84 -1.96
N ALA A 153 10.22 -4.33 -2.67
CA ALA A 153 11.12 -5.18 -3.47
C ALA A 153 12.07 -6.04 -2.62
N SER A 154 12.35 -5.65 -1.37
CA SER A 154 13.28 -6.40 -0.51
C SER A 154 12.69 -7.69 0.08
N ILE A 155 11.36 -7.86 0.07
CA ILE A 155 10.69 -8.99 0.76
C ILE A 155 10.25 -10.09 -0.23
N ALA A 156 10.18 -9.78 -1.53
CA ALA A 156 10.02 -10.80 -2.58
C ALA A 156 11.19 -11.80 -2.64
N GLN A 157 12.31 -11.52 -1.97
CA GLN A 157 13.49 -12.39 -1.93
C GLN A 157 13.54 -13.34 -0.73
N THR A 158 12.57 -13.26 0.20
CA THR A 158 12.35 -14.32 1.20
C THR A 158 11.74 -15.54 0.52
N LYS A 159 12.56 -16.27 -0.24
CA LYS A 159 12.25 -17.62 -0.67
C LYS A 159 11.98 -18.44 0.60
N PRO A 160 10.84 -19.15 0.71
CA PRO A 160 10.67 -20.10 1.79
C PRO A 160 11.81 -21.12 1.72
N MET A 161 12.56 -21.29 2.81
CA MET A 161 13.68 -22.21 2.86
C MET A 161 13.22 -23.63 2.46
N PRO A 162 13.93 -24.32 1.54
CA PRO A 162 13.45 -25.56 0.93
C PRO A 162 13.45 -26.80 1.84
N HIS A 163 13.99 -26.71 3.06
CA HIS A 163 14.17 -27.89 3.93
C HIS A 163 13.02 -28.12 4.93
N TRP A 164 12.04 -27.22 5.05
CA TRP A 164 10.85 -27.46 5.87
C TRP A 164 9.83 -28.29 5.06
N ARG A 165 10.08 -29.59 4.91
CA ARG A 165 9.01 -30.55 4.61
C ARG A 165 8.64 -31.23 5.92
N ALA A 166 7.86 -30.53 6.73
CA ALA A 166 7.02 -31.21 7.71
C ALA A 166 6.26 -32.31 6.97
N SER A 167 6.34 -33.51 7.53
CA SER A 167 5.72 -34.77 7.15
C SER A 167 4.29 -34.55 6.60
N ARG A 168 4.18 -34.29 5.30
CA ARG A 168 2.90 -34.38 4.61
C ARG A 168 2.49 -35.84 4.67
N VAL A 169 1.48 -36.13 5.49
CA VAL A 169 0.66 -37.33 5.34
C VAL A 169 0.29 -37.42 3.87
N ARG A 170 0.86 -38.41 3.20
CA ARG A 170 0.74 -38.60 1.76
C ARG A 170 -0.60 -39.28 1.52
N CYS A 171 -1.72 -38.55 1.64
CA CYS A 171 -3.03 -39.14 1.31
C CYS A 171 -3.06 -39.37 -0.21
N LYS A 172 -3.34 -40.61 -0.63
CA LYS A 172 -3.42 -40.99 -2.06
C LYS A 172 -4.48 -40.13 -2.78
N PRO A 173 -4.25 -39.71 -4.02
CA PRO A 173 -5.28 -39.03 -4.80
C PRO A 173 -6.45 -40.00 -5.05
N CYS A 174 -7.67 -39.56 -4.77
CA CYS A 174 -8.89 -40.30 -5.10
C CYS A 174 -9.03 -40.36 -6.63
N SER A 175 -8.69 -41.49 -7.23
CA SER A 175 -8.99 -41.77 -8.64
C SER A 175 -10.44 -42.25 -8.76
N ASN A 176 -11.21 -41.53 -9.56
CA ASN A 176 -12.58 -41.78 -10.04
C ASN A 176 -13.71 -41.10 -9.26
N ALA A 177 -14.20 -40.04 -9.90
CA ALA A 177 -15.45 -39.36 -9.62
C ALA A 177 -16.63 -40.22 -10.09
N SER A 178 -17.39 -40.81 -9.16
CA SER A 178 -18.79 -41.16 -9.37
C SER A 178 -19.54 -41.57 -8.11
N ASP A 179 -19.11 -41.18 -6.89
CA ASP A 179 -19.87 -41.57 -5.70
C ASP A 179 -19.99 -40.49 -4.62
N SER A 180 -21.24 -40.19 -4.33
CA SER A 180 -21.76 -39.05 -3.57
C SER A 180 -21.62 -39.20 -2.06
N SER A 181 -20.39 -39.32 -1.54
CA SER A 181 -20.18 -39.20 -0.10
C SER A 181 -18.83 -38.58 0.27
N ALA A 182 -18.84 -37.25 0.48
CA ALA A 182 -17.74 -36.50 1.11
C ALA A 182 -17.35 -37.01 2.53
N ARG A 183 -18.10 -37.97 3.09
CA ARG A 183 -17.77 -38.67 4.34
C ARG A 183 -16.80 -39.84 4.14
N ALA A 184 -16.73 -40.47 2.97
CA ALA A 184 -15.85 -41.62 2.73
C ALA A 184 -14.36 -41.24 2.59
N CYS A 185 -14.03 -40.02 2.15
CA CYS A 185 -12.63 -39.59 2.03
C CYS A 185 -11.94 -39.32 3.37
N ARG A 186 -12.67 -39.12 4.48
CA ARG A 186 -12.07 -38.77 5.79
C ARG A 186 -11.49 -39.97 6.53
N SER A 187 -11.84 -41.21 6.17
CA SER A 187 -11.45 -42.41 6.92
C SER A 187 -10.08 -42.99 6.52
N ASN A 188 -9.41 -42.48 5.47
CA ASN A 188 -8.24 -43.15 4.89
C ASN A 188 -6.91 -42.36 4.97
N CYS A 189 -6.79 -41.42 5.90
CA CYS A 189 -5.49 -40.84 6.25
C CYS A 189 -5.00 -41.52 7.54
N SER A 190 -4.09 -42.49 7.39
CA SER A 190 -3.46 -43.19 8.51
C SER A 190 -2.74 -42.18 9.41
N ARG A 191 -3.04 -42.21 10.72
CA ARG A 191 -2.26 -41.48 11.72
C ARG A 191 -0.82 -42.01 11.71
N PRO A 192 0.21 -41.15 11.90
CA PRO A 192 1.54 -41.66 12.18
C PRO A 192 1.47 -42.40 13.53
N GLU A 193 1.95 -43.64 13.56
CA GLU A 193 2.31 -44.31 14.82
C GLU A 193 3.44 -43.52 15.50
N PRO A 194 3.51 -43.54 16.85
CA PRO A 194 4.37 -42.67 17.64
C PRO A 194 5.87 -42.83 17.35
#